data_AF-A0A443PW78-F1
#
_entry.id   AF-A0A443PW78-F1
#
_cell.length_a   1.000
_cell.length_b   1.000
_cell.length_c   1.000
_cell.angle_alpha   90.00
_cell.angle_beta   90.00
_cell.angle_gamma   90.00
#
_symmetry.space_group_name_H-M   'P 1'
#
loop_
_entity.id
_entity.type
_entity.pdbx_description
1 polymer ?
#
loop_
_entity_poly.entity_id
_entity_poly.type
_entity_poly.pdbx_seq_one_letter_code
_entity_poly.pdbx_strand_id
1 'polypeptide(L)'
;MHIYEITSQKSGHLPFHLNRIGALPTTHFNYEASSSAGNHENCCKRCFGRDSITTAAVTAGPGCCQYICDKQEGRLFQSWYPDTFTEIFGRQNVGSIHGFMYKYIKSLILSLFGVESLKEHLLPEINRFAHTTLTSWSGQPSIEVKDATAAMIFELTAKKLISYDPITCSSSNLREKFVAFIEGLISFPINIPGTAYYKCIQGRKNAMRVLKKMIEQRRSSPERRKGDFFDRVIDELQKDRSMLTEATALDLIFVLLFASYETTSLALTMAIKYLSEHPQVLDKLTSLVAGKKKN
;
A
#
# COMPACT_ATOMS: atom_id res chain seq x y z
N MET A 1 -6.13 -8.31 0.67
CA MET A 1 -7.46 -8.56 1.27
C MET A 1 -8.27 -7.30 1.04
N HIS A 2 -9.23 -7.35 0.11
CA HIS A 2 -10.18 -6.25 -0.07
C HIS A 2 -11.45 -6.63 0.67
N ILE A 3 -11.88 -5.77 1.59
CA ILE A 3 -13.16 -5.95 2.28
C ILE A 3 -14.19 -5.18 1.45
N TYR A 4 -15.25 -5.85 1.04
CA TYR A 4 -16.34 -5.21 0.32
C TYR A 4 -17.56 -5.05 1.24
N GLU A 5 -18.14 -3.85 1.21
CA GLU A 5 -19.47 -3.57 1.77
C GLU A 5 -20.53 -3.86 0.69
N ILE A 6 -21.56 -4.61 1.06
CA ILE A 6 -22.73 -4.84 0.21
C ILE A 6 -23.68 -3.64 0.33
N THR A 7 -23.91 -2.92 -0.76
CA THR A 7 -24.84 -1.79 -0.81
C THR A 7 -26.28 -2.28 -0.82
N SER A 8 -26.94 -2.31 0.34
CA SER A 8 -28.37 -2.62 0.45
C SER A 8 -29.24 -1.47 -0.08
N GLN A 9 -29.42 -1.39 -1.40
CA GLN A 9 -30.57 -0.72 -2.02
C GLN A 9 -31.46 -1.77 -2.70
N LYS A 10 -32.14 -2.57 -1.88
CA LYS A 10 -33.49 -3.14 -2.07
C LYS A 10 -33.61 -4.33 -1.11
N SER A 11 -34.56 -4.20 -0.19
CA SER A 11 -35.06 -5.27 0.66
C SER A 11 -35.49 -6.46 -0.20
N GLY A 12 -34.60 -7.44 -0.33
CA GLY A 12 -34.91 -8.78 -0.81
C GLY A 12 -34.24 -9.75 0.15
N HIS A 13 -35.05 -10.51 0.90
CA HIS A 13 -34.60 -11.50 1.86
C HIS A 13 -33.52 -12.42 1.27
N LEU A 14 -32.33 -12.42 1.87
CA LEU A 14 -31.32 -13.47 1.68
C LEU A 14 -31.40 -14.44 2.88
N PRO A 15 -31.62 -15.76 2.66
CA PRO A 15 -31.89 -16.71 3.73
C PRO A 15 -30.59 -17.38 4.18
N PHE A 16 -29.81 -16.79 5.10
CA PHE A 16 -28.64 -17.48 5.68
C PHE A 16 -28.43 -17.13 7.17
N HIS A 17 -28.53 -18.17 8.01
CA HIS A 17 -28.23 -18.18 9.45
C HIS A 17 -26.71 -18.12 9.70
N LEU A 18 -26.27 -17.49 10.80
CA LEU A 18 -24.84 -17.16 11.02
C LEU A 18 -24.31 -17.56 12.39
N ASN A 19 -23.02 -17.91 12.39
CA ASN A 19 -22.16 -17.93 13.57
C ASN A 19 -21.37 -16.62 13.74
N ARG A 20 -21.00 -16.32 14.99
CA ARG A 20 -20.59 -15.01 15.50
C ARG A 20 -19.24 -15.14 16.23
N ILE A 21 -18.10 -14.74 15.65
CA ILE A 21 -16.81 -14.56 16.37
C ILE A 21 -16.02 -13.39 15.77
N GLY A 22 -15.45 -12.55 16.63
CA GLY A 22 -14.67 -11.36 16.28
C GLY A 22 -13.31 -11.68 15.67
N ALA A 23 -12.90 -10.91 14.66
CA ALA A 23 -11.71 -11.15 13.86
C ALA A 23 -10.74 -9.97 13.92
N LEU A 24 -9.50 -10.24 14.35
CA LEU A 24 -8.33 -9.64 13.73
C LEU A 24 -8.03 -10.49 12.48
N PRO A 25 -7.76 -9.89 11.31
CA PRO A 25 -7.60 -10.65 10.09
C PRO A 25 -6.26 -11.38 10.09
N THR A 26 -6.23 -12.62 10.55
CA THR A 26 -5.15 -13.56 10.28
C THR A 26 -5.51 -14.42 9.07
N THR A 27 -4.51 -14.78 8.26
CA THR A 27 -4.68 -15.69 7.12
C THR A 27 -5.24 -17.05 7.54
N HIS A 28 -4.88 -17.53 8.74
CA HIS A 28 -5.43 -18.75 9.33
C HIS A 28 -6.94 -18.66 9.60
N PHE A 29 -7.41 -17.54 10.19
CA PHE A 29 -8.82 -17.36 10.51
C PHE A 29 -9.71 -17.38 9.26
N ASN A 30 -9.27 -16.73 8.17
CA ASN A 30 -10.02 -16.69 6.93
C ASN A 30 -10.00 -18.04 6.18
N TYR A 31 -8.91 -18.81 6.30
CA TYR A 31 -8.79 -20.14 5.67
C TYR A 31 -9.57 -21.20 6.44
N GLU A 32 -9.56 -21.18 7.77
CA GLU A 32 -10.35 -22.07 8.64
C GLU A 32 -11.86 -21.79 8.54
N ALA A 33 -12.25 -20.52 8.41
CA ALA A 33 -13.65 -20.17 8.10
C ALA A 33 -14.07 -20.72 6.73
N SER A 34 -13.17 -20.70 5.74
CA SER A 34 -13.44 -21.22 4.39
C SER A 34 -13.43 -22.74 4.27
N SER A 35 -12.62 -23.44 5.09
CA SER A 35 -12.54 -24.90 5.07
C SER A 35 -13.65 -25.57 5.87
N SER A 36 -14.19 -24.89 6.88
CA SER A 36 -15.30 -25.38 7.70
C SER A 36 -16.68 -25.13 7.07
N ALA A 37 -16.82 -24.13 6.19
CA ALA A 37 -18.05 -23.81 5.46
C ALA A 37 -17.87 -24.13 3.97
N GLY A 38 -18.19 -25.37 3.56
CA GLY A 38 -17.95 -25.85 2.19
C GLY A 38 -18.44 -24.89 1.10
N ASN A 39 -17.54 -24.56 0.15
CA ASN A 39 -17.66 -23.92 -1.17
C ASN A 39 -18.76 -22.87 -1.53
N HIS A 40 -19.72 -22.54 -0.68
CA HIS A 40 -20.83 -21.63 -1.01
C HIS A 40 -21.18 -20.60 0.09
N GLU A 41 -20.60 -20.67 1.28
CA GLU A 41 -21.05 -19.83 2.41
C GLU A 41 -19.88 -19.16 3.16
N ASN A 42 -19.30 -18.11 2.59
CA ASN A 42 -18.37 -17.24 3.33
C ASN A 42 -18.89 -15.80 3.39
N CYS A 43 -19.70 -15.50 4.42
CA CYS A 43 -20.12 -14.14 4.74
C CYS A 43 -19.96 -13.90 6.25
N CYS A 44 -18.85 -13.25 6.65
CA CYS A 44 -18.64 -12.89 8.04
C CYS A 44 -19.43 -11.62 8.36
N LYS A 45 -20.49 -11.71 9.19
CA LYS A 45 -21.37 -10.56 9.47
C LYS A 45 -20.87 -9.59 10.54
N ARG A 46 -19.70 -9.79 11.17
CA ARG A 46 -19.18 -8.82 12.16
C ARG A 46 -17.66 -8.81 12.25
N CYS A 47 -17.06 -7.83 11.59
CA CYS A 47 -15.71 -7.34 11.90
C CYS A 47 -15.84 -5.90 12.39
N PHE A 48 -15.18 -5.55 13.50
CA PHE A 48 -15.08 -4.16 14.00
C PHE A 48 -16.39 -3.42 14.37
N GLY A 49 -17.41 -4.13 14.84
CA GLY A 49 -18.44 -3.53 15.73
C GLY A 49 -19.45 -2.54 15.15
N ARG A 50 -19.96 -2.73 13.92
CA ARG A 50 -21.10 -1.93 13.42
C ARG A 50 -22.49 -2.48 13.82
N ASP A 51 -23.47 -1.57 13.84
CA ASP A 51 -24.90 -1.83 13.96
C ASP A 51 -25.51 -2.43 12.67
N SER A 52 -26.33 -3.46 12.89
CA SER A 52 -27.22 -4.32 12.10
C SER A 52 -27.51 -4.20 10.58
N ILE A 53 -26.83 -3.42 9.72
CA ILE A 53 -27.21 -3.36 8.28
C ILE A 53 -26.07 -3.64 7.28
N THR A 54 -24.80 -3.45 7.65
CA THR A 54 -23.68 -3.68 6.74
C THR A 54 -23.14 -5.12 6.84
N THR A 55 -23.24 -5.91 5.77
CA THR A 55 -22.56 -7.22 5.67
C THR A 55 -21.23 -7.03 4.95
N ALA A 56 -20.12 -7.38 5.60
CA ALA A 56 -18.80 -7.49 4.97
C ALA A 56 -18.69 -8.84 4.26
N ALA A 57 -18.50 -8.83 2.95
CA ALA A 57 -18.24 -10.05 2.19
C ALA A 57 -16.72 -10.33 2.19
N VAL A 58 -16.32 -11.49 2.70
CA VAL A 58 -14.96 -12.01 2.57
C VAL A 58 -15.04 -13.19 1.62
N THR A 59 -14.68 -12.97 0.35
CA THR A 59 -14.74 -14.03 -0.66
C THR A 59 -13.39 -14.71 -0.82
N ALA A 60 -13.42 -16.04 -0.89
CA ALA A 60 -12.29 -16.85 -1.32
C ALA A 60 -12.62 -17.48 -2.69
N GLY A 61 -11.62 -17.57 -3.57
CA GLY A 61 -11.74 -18.24 -4.86
C GLY A 61 -11.87 -17.29 -6.08
N PRO A 62 -11.28 -17.66 -7.23
CA PRO A 62 -11.13 -16.78 -8.39
C PRO A 62 -12.47 -16.36 -9.02
N GLY A 63 -13.46 -17.25 -9.06
CA GLY A 63 -14.78 -16.96 -9.65
C GLY A 63 -15.55 -15.88 -8.88
N CYS A 64 -15.52 -15.93 -7.54
CA CYS A 64 -16.15 -14.92 -6.69
C CYS A 64 -15.43 -13.56 -6.80
N CYS A 65 -14.10 -13.56 -6.78
CA CYS A 65 -13.32 -12.34 -6.96
C CYS A 65 -13.60 -11.69 -8.31
N GLN A 66 -13.63 -12.47 -9.39
CA GLN A 66 -13.93 -11.98 -10.73
C GLN A 66 -15.34 -11.38 -10.82
N TYR A 67 -16.34 -12.06 -10.26
CA TYR A 67 -17.71 -11.56 -10.26
C TYR A 67 -17.84 -10.21 -9.53
N ILE A 68 -17.19 -10.07 -8.37
CA ILE A 68 -17.20 -8.82 -7.60
C ILE A 68 -16.49 -7.72 -8.38
N CYS A 69 -15.22 -7.92 -8.75
CA CYS A 69 -14.41 -6.89 -9.40
C CYS A 69 -14.95 -6.48 -10.79
N ASP A 70 -15.33 -7.45 -11.63
CA ASP A 70 -15.65 -7.15 -13.04
C ASP A 70 -17.11 -6.72 -13.22
N LYS A 71 -18.04 -7.29 -12.44
CA LYS A 71 -19.48 -7.15 -12.73
C LYS A 71 -20.24 -6.30 -11.72
N GLN A 72 -19.76 -6.24 -10.47
CA GLN A 72 -20.57 -5.71 -9.37
C GLN A 72 -19.90 -4.62 -8.53
N GLU A 73 -18.62 -4.33 -8.76
CA GLU A 73 -17.90 -3.22 -8.12
C GLU A 73 -18.56 -1.88 -8.49
N GLY A 74 -18.88 -1.08 -7.48
CA GLY A 74 -19.61 0.19 -7.62
C GLY A 74 -21.12 0.03 -7.85
N ARG A 75 -21.65 -1.20 -7.91
CA ARG A 75 -23.10 -1.49 -8.02
C ARG A 75 -23.64 -2.13 -6.75
N LEU A 76 -23.27 -3.40 -6.52
CA LEU A 76 -23.67 -4.18 -5.35
C LEU A 76 -22.57 -4.22 -4.27
N PHE A 77 -21.31 -4.00 -4.69
CA PHE A 77 -20.17 -4.03 -3.78
C PHE A 77 -19.40 -2.71 -3.86
N GLN A 78 -19.08 -2.15 -2.71
CA GLN A 78 -18.20 -1.00 -2.58
C GLN A 78 -16.99 -1.39 -1.74
N SER A 79 -15.80 -0.93 -2.12
CA SER A 79 -14.61 -1.12 -1.29
C SER A 79 -14.83 -0.46 0.08
N TRP A 80 -14.58 -1.21 1.15
CA TRP A 80 -14.75 -0.75 2.52
C TRP A 80 -13.49 -1.00 3.33
N TYR A 81 -13.18 -0.06 4.22
CA TYR A 81 -12.07 -0.17 5.16
C TYR A 81 -12.57 0.25 6.55
N PRO A 82 -12.05 -0.34 7.65
CA PRO A 82 -12.37 0.11 8.99
C PRO A 82 -12.12 1.61 9.18
N ASP A 83 -12.91 2.29 10.01
CA ASP A 83 -12.75 3.73 10.26
C ASP A 83 -11.33 4.08 10.72
N THR A 84 -10.71 3.17 11.47
CA THR A 84 -9.33 3.24 11.96
C THR A 84 -8.33 3.27 10.80
N PHE A 85 -8.55 2.44 9.77
CA PHE A 85 -7.78 2.46 8.53
C PHE A 85 -7.97 3.80 7.80
N THR A 86 -9.20 4.31 7.73
CA THR A 86 -9.45 5.62 7.09
C THR A 86 -8.84 6.79 7.86
N GLU A 87 -8.79 6.73 9.20
CA GLU A 87 -8.14 7.75 10.03
C GLU A 87 -6.62 7.72 9.86
N ILE A 88 -6.05 6.52 9.80
CA ILE A 88 -4.62 6.26 9.63
C ILE A 88 -4.13 6.65 8.23
N PHE A 89 -4.89 6.39 7.16
CA PHE A 89 -4.50 6.82 5.81
C PHE A 89 -4.94 8.23 5.44
N GLY A 90 -5.86 8.81 6.22
CA GLY A 90 -6.43 10.12 6.01
C GLY A 90 -7.80 10.02 5.35
N ARG A 91 -8.76 10.84 5.79
CA ARG A 91 -10.14 10.75 5.28
C ARG A 91 -10.26 11.13 3.80
N GLN A 92 -9.22 11.74 3.22
CA GLN A 92 -9.14 12.09 1.80
C GLN A 92 -8.17 11.19 1.02
N ASN A 93 -7.87 9.99 1.53
CA ASN A 93 -7.03 9.02 0.85
C ASN A 93 -7.72 8.39 -0.38
N VAL A 94 -6.93 7.86 -1.30
CA VAL A 94 -7.39 7.26 -2.57
C VAL A 94 -8.39 6.12 -2.39
N GLY A 95 -8.27 5.34 -1.31
CA GLY A 95 -9.19 4.24 -0.98
C GLY A 95 -10.55 4.70 -0.44
N SER A 96 -10.66 5.95 0.00
CA SER A 96 -11.93 6.58 0.42
C SER A 96 -12.58 7.41 -0.70
N ILE A 97 -11.83 7.72 -1.76
CA ILE A 97 -12.29 8.53 -2.89
C ILE A 97 -12.95 7.66 -3.94
N HIS A 98 -14.13 8.08 -4.41
CA HIS A 98 -14.91 7.37 -5.42
C HIS A 98 -15.19 8.27 -6.64
N GLY A 99 -15.59 7.66 -7.76
CA GLY A 99 -16.07 8.40 -8.94
C GLY A 99 -14.97 9.18 -9.67
N PHE A 100 -15.28 10.42 -10.07
CA PHE A 100 -14.42 11.25 -10.91
C PHE A 100 -13.05 11.55 -10.26
N MET A 101 -13.05 11.85 -8.96
CA MET A 101 -11.83 12.12 -8.21
C MET A 101 -10.87 10.93 -8.16
N TYR A 102 -11.41 9.71 -8.05
CA TYR A 102 -10.60 8.48 -8.10
C TYR A 102 -9.94 8.33 -9.47
N LYS A 103 -10.69 8.53 -10.57
CA LYS A 103 -10.16 8.44 -11.93
C LYS A 103 -9.02 9.43 -12.16
N TYR A 104 -9.17 10.65 -11.66
CA TYR A 104 -8.16 11.69 -11.76
C TYR A 104 -6.88 11.33 -10.98
N ILE A 105 -7.00 10.93 -9.71
CA ILE A 105 -5.84 10.48 -8.91
C ILE A 105 -5.17 9.27 -9.55
N LYS A 106 -5.95 8.30 -10.03
CA LYS A 106 -5.44 7.12 -10.75
C LYS A 106 -4.64 7.53 -11.98
N SER A 107 -5.12 8.52 -12.74
CA SER A 107 -4.38 9.07 -13.89
C SER A 107 -3.03 9.65 -13.48
N LEU A 108 -2.95 10.35 -12.35
CA LEU A 108 -1.68 10.87 -11.82
C LEU A 108 -0.73 9.73 -11.44
N ILE A 109 -1.21 8.71 -10.73
CA ILE A 109 -0.41 7.54 -10.36
C ILE A 109 0.09 6.80 -11.61
N LEU A 110 -0.76 6.64 -12.63
CA LEU A 110 -0.38 6.01 -13.90
C LEU A 110 0.62 6.85 -14.70
N SER A 111 0.71 8.17 -14.49
CA SER A 111 1.79 8.96 -15.10
C SER A 111 3.18 8.61 -14.54
N LEU A 112 3.24 7.98 -13.36
CA LEU A 112 4.46 7.51 -12.72
C LEU A 112 4.68 6.00 -12.93
N PHE A 113 3.64 5.20 -12.74
CA PHE A 113 3.70 3.73 -12.79
C PHE A 113 3.04 3.10 -14.02
N GLY A 114 2.69 3.92 -15.02
CA GLY A 114 2.15 3.46 -16.29
C GLY A 114 3.17 2.67 -17.09
N VAL A 115 2.71 1.88 -18.07
CA VAL A 115 3.53 0.95 -18.83
C VAL A 115 4.72 1.63 -19.51
N GLU A 116 4.52 2.82 -20.07
CA GLU A 116 5.57 3.62 -20.73
C GLU A 116 6.64 4.07 -19.72
N SER A 117 6.23 4.79 -18.67
CA SER A 117 7.14 5.26 -17.61
C SER A 117 7.87 4.10 -16.92
N LEU A 118 7.18 2.97 -16.73
CA LEU A 118 7.76 1.76 -16.18
C LEU A 118 8.92 1.26 -17.05
N LYS A 119 8.70 1.12 -18.35
CA LYS A 119 9.70 0.60 -19.29
C LYS A 119 10.87 1.56 -19.49
N GLU A 120 10.59 2.85 -19.67
CA GLU A 120 11.60 3.82 -20.08
C GLU A 120 12.40 4.39 -18.91
N HIS A 121 11.81 4.48 -17.71
CA HIS A 121 12.44 5.17 -16.59
C HIS A 121 12.57 4.32 -15.34
N LEU A 122 11.51 3.61 -14.92
CA LEU A 122 11.56 2.89 -13.65
C LEU A 122 12.41 1.62 -13.73
N LEU A 123 12.25 0.78 -14.75
CA LEU A 123 12.99 -0.49 -14.84
C LEU A 123 14.51 -0.30 -14.85
N PRO A 124 15.10 0.61 -15.65
CA PRO A 124 16.54 0.86 -15.60
C PRO A 124 17.02 1.33 -14.23
N GLU A 125 16.23 2.17 -13.55
CA GLU A 125 16.59 2.67 -12.22
C GLU A 125 16.47 1.61 -11.14
N ILE A 126 15.39 0.82 -11.17
CA ILE A 126 15.20 -0.34 -10.28
C ILE A 126 16.39 -1.28 -10.45
N ASN A 127 16.78 -1.60 -11.69
CA ASN A 127 17.91 -2.48 -11.98
C ASN A 127 19.22 -1.93 -11.42
N ARG A 128 19.51 -0.64 -11.65
CA ARG A 128 20.69 0.03 -11.09
C ARG A 128 20.70 -0.01 -9.56
N PHE A 129 19.57 0.34 -8.94
CA PHE A 129 19.44 0.39 -7.49
C PHE A 129 19.60 -1.01 -6.87
N ALA A 130 18.92 -2.00 -7.43
CA ALA A 130 19.05 -3.40 -7.02
C ALA A 130 20.50 -3.89 -7.14
N HIS A 131 21.20 -3.58 -8.24
CA HIS A 131 22.60 -3.96 -8.39
C HIS A 131 23.49 -3.32 -7.33
N THR A 132 23.37 -2.01 -7.09
CA THR A 132 24.16 -1.31 -6.06
C THR A 132 23.91 -1.91 -4.67
N THR A 133 22.64 -2.14 -4.32
CA THR A 133 22.26 -2.71 -3.03
C THR A 133 22.77 -4.14 -2.86
N LEU A 134 22.60 -5.01 -3.87
CA LEU A 134 23.09 -6.39 -3.83
C LEU A 134 24.62 -6.45 -3.75
N THR A 135 25.35 -5.58 -4.46
CA THR A 135 26.81 -5.47 -4.33
C THR A 135 27.20 -5.06 -2.91
N SER A 136 26.49 -4.11 -2.29
CA SER A 136 26.74 -3.73 -0.89
C SER A 136 26.49 -4.87 0.09
N TRP A 137 25.42 -5.65 -0.10
CA TRP A 137 25.13 -6.83 0.72
C TRP A 137 26.20 -7.91 0.58
N SER A 138 26.74 -8.11 -0.62
CA SER A 138 27.77 -9.13 -0.87
C SER A 138 29.08 -8.90 -0.11
N GLY A 139 29.36 -7.66 0.30
CA GLY A 139 30.53 -7.32 1.12
C GLY A 139 30.34 -7.56 2.62
N GLN A 140 29.13 -7.93 3.06
CA GLN A 140 28.81 -8.16 4.46
C GLN A 140 28.79 -9.66 4.79
N PRO A 141 29.20 -10.07 6.01
CA PRO A 141 29.22 -11.49 6.39
C PRO A 141 27.81 -12.10 6.45
N SER A 142 26.80 -11.30 6.79
CA SER A 142 25.39 -11.69 6.77
C SER A 142 24.51 -10.45 6.75
N ILE A 143 23.28 -10.60 6.28
CA ILE A 143 22.25 -9.55 6.30
C ILE A 143 20.97 -10.10 6.89
N GLU A 144 20.19 -9.25 7.56
CA GLU A 144 18.80 -9.55 7.87
C GLU A 144 17.94 -9.14 6.67
N VAL A 145 17.39 -10.13 5.95
CA VAL A 145 16.77 -9.93 4.63
C VAL A 145 15.51 -9.07 4.72
N LYS A 146 14.72 -9.20 5.79
CA LYS A 146 13.48 -8.42 5.95
C LYS A 146 13.77 -6.93 6.09
N ASP A 147 14.72 -6.57 6.94
CA ASP A 147 15.14 -5.19 7.18
C ASP A 147 15.88 -4.61 5.96
N ALA A 148 16.76 -5.40 5.34
CA ALA A 148 17.53 -4.98 4.18
C ALA A 148 16.64 -4.70 2.96
N THR A 149 15.69 -5.58 2.65
CA THR A 149 14.73 -5.36 1.55
C THR A 149 13.77 -4.21 1.87
N ALA A 150 13.33 -4.06 3.11
CA ALA A 150 12.50 -2.92 3.52
C ALA A 150 13.23 -1.58 3.36
N ALA A 151 14.50 -1.49 3.76
CA ALA A 151 15.33 -0.31 3.54
C ALA A 151 15.50 -0.01 2.04
N MET A 152 15.87 -1.02 1.25
CA MET A 152 16.04 -0.90 -0.21
C MET A 152 14.80 -0.33 -0.90
N ILE A 153 13.62 -0.91 -0.66
CA ILE A 153 12.40 -0.47 -1.34
C ILE A 153 11.93 0.89 -0.82
N PHE A 154 12.07 1.16 0.48
CA PHE A 154 11.74 2.47 1.03
C PHE A 154 12.58 3.57 0.37
N GLU A 155 13.89 3.39 0.28
CA GLU A 155 14.80 4.36 -0.35
C GLU A 155 14.47 4.57 -1.82
N LEU A 156 14.31 3.49 -2.59
CA LEU A 156 13.93 3.56 -4.00
C LEU A 156 12.62 4.34 -4.17
N THR A 157 11.60 4.02 -3.39
CA THR A 157 10.29 4.68 -3.45
C THR A 157 10.40 6.15 -3.05
N ALA A 158 11.04 6.44 -1.92
CA ALA A 158 11.15 7.80 -1.39
C ALA A 158 11.95 8.70 -2.34
N LYS A 159 13.01 8.16 -2.95
CA LYS A 159 13.74 8.85 -4.02
C LYS A 159 12.84 9.12 -5.23
N LYS A 160 12.01 8.16 -5.62
CA LYS A 160 11.12 8.31 -6.78
C LYS A 160 9.97 9.29 -6.57
N LEU A 161 9.35 9.23 -5.40
CA LEU A 161 8.17 10.04 -5.12
C LEU A 161 8.54 11.46 -4.74
N ILE A 162 9.56 11.65 -3.90
CA ILE A 162 9.84 12.93 -3.24
C ILE A 162 11.32 13.34 -3.30
N SER A 163 12.13 12.70 -4.15
CA SER A 163 13.59 12.90 -4.23
C SER A 163 14.27 12.86 -2.86
N TYR A 164 13.79 11.97 -1.98
CA TYR A 164 14.36 11.81 -0.66
C TYR A 164 15.79 11.30 -0.77
N ASP A 165 16.68 11.92 0.00
CA ASP A 165 18.06 11.50 0.16
C ASP A 165 18.35 11.32 1.67
N PRO A 166 18.64 10.09 2.13
CA PRO A 166 18.93 9.80 3.53
C PRO A 166 20.08 10.65 4.11
N ILE A 167 21.07 11.02 3.28
CA ILE A 167 22.28 11.73 3.71
C ILE A 167 21.95 13.18 4.04
N THR A 168 21.18 13.85 3.17
CA THR A 168 20.82 15.26 3.32
C THR A 168 19.57 15.48 4.17
N CYS A 169 18.70 14.46 4.28
CA CYS A 169 17.45 14.52 5.05
C CYS A 169 17.54 13.83 6.44
N SER A 170 18.76 13.52 6.89
CA SER A 170 19.13 12.82 8.15
C SER A 170 18.34 13.23 9.42
N SER A 171 17.89 14.49 9.52
CA SER A 171 17.08 14.97 10.67
C SER A 171 15.67 14.36 10.78
N SER A 172 15.20 13.63 9.77
CA SER A 172 13.93 12.93 9.81
C SER A 172 14.11 11.52 9.27
N ASN A 173 14.31 10.53 10.15
CA ASN A 173 14.25 9.13 9.74
C ASN A 173 12.80 8.78 9.33
N LEU A 174 12.46 9.11 8.09
CA LEU A 174 11.11 8.96 7.55
C LEU A 174 10.71 7.47 7.59
N ARG A 175 11.67 6.56 7.38
CA ARG A 175 11.49 5.12 7.51
C ARG A 175 11.04 4.71 8.91
N GLU A 176 11.72 5.16 9.97
CA GLU A 176 11.30 4.86 11.36
C GLU A 176 9.87 5.31 11.66
N LYS A 177 9.46 6.47 11.13
CA LYS A 177 8.08 6.98 11.27
C LYS A 177 7.07 6.06 10.59
N PHE A 178 7.45 5.44 9.47
CA PHE A 178 6.64 4.47 8.74
C PHE A 178 6.63 3.08 9.39
N VAL A 179 7.70 2.66 10.07
CA VAL A 179 7.71 1.41 10.85
C VAL A 179 6.69 1.45 11.98
N ALA A 180 6.72 2.50 12.81
CA ALA A 180 5.73 2.69 13.88
C ALA A 180 4.29 2.80 13.34
N PHE A 181 4.14 3.26 12.11
CA PHE A 181 2.86 3.32 11.41
C PHE A 181 2.32 1.93 11.06
N ILE A 182 3.14 1.03 10.50
CA ILE A 182 2.72 -0.35 10.19
C ILE A 182 2.22 -1.06 11.43
N GLU A 183 2.98 -1.00 12.54
CA GLU A 183 2.65 -1.72 13.76
C GLU A 183 1.27 -1.34 14.31
N GLY A 184 0.90 -0.05 14.23
CA GLY A 184 -0.40 0.40 14.69
C GLY A 184 -1.54 0.16 13.69
N LEU A 185 -1.25 -0.08 12.40
CA LEU A 185 -2.27 -0.29 11.38
C LEU A 185 -3.14 -1.53 11.65
N ILE A 186 -2.52 -2.60 12.16
CA ILE A 186 -3.18 -3.86 12.50
C ILE A 186 -3.49 -3.99 14.01
N SER A 187 -3.28 -2.92 14.76
CA SER A 187 -3.48 -2.92 16.22
C SER A 187 -4.91 -2.59 16.62
N PHE A 188 -5.25 -2.87 17.88
CA PHE A 188 -6.54 -2.48 18.43
C PHE A 188 -6.60 -0.93 18.54
N PRO A 189 -7.69 -0.28 18.12
CA PRO A 189 -7.74 1.17 17.92
C PRO A 189 -7.95 1.98 19.21
N ILE A 190 -7.03 1.84 20.15
CA ILE A 190 -7.05 2.55 21.43
C ILE A 190 -6.01 3.66 21.36
N ASN A 191 -6.45 4.92 21.33
CA ASN A 191 -5.56 6.08 21.24
C ASN A 191 -5.05 6.54 22.62
N ILE A 192 -4.32 5.67 23.32
CA ILE A 192 -3.72 5.98 24.63
C ILE A 192 -2.19 5.92 24.51
N PRO A 193 -1.43 6.87 25.10
CA PRO A 193 0.03 6.82 25.12
C PRO A 193 0.56 5.44 25.54
N GLY A 194 1.49 4.90 24.76
CA GLY A 194 2.06 3.56 24.97
C GLY A 194 1.47 2.46 24.07
N THR A 195 0.26 2.66 23.53
CA THR A 195 -0.35 1.73 22.57
C THR A 195 0.26 1.82 21.17
N ALA A 196 0.18 0.74 20.40
CA ALA A 196 0.61 0.71 18.99
C ALA A 196 -0.22 1.68 18.13
N TYR A 197 -1.53 1.80 18.36
CA TYR A 197 -2.40 2.75 17.65
C TYR A 197 -1.96 4.20 17.90
N TYR A 198 -1.68 4.58 19.16
CA TYR A 198 -1.16 5.91 19.47
C TYR A 198 0.15 6.20 18.74
N LYS A 199 1.11 5.24 18.76
CA LYS A 199 2.39 5.38 18.03
C LYS A 199 2.18 5.57 16.52
N CYS A 200 1.23 4.85 15.91
CA CYS A 200 0.89 5.00 14.50
C CYS A 200 0.32 6.38 14.17
N ILE A 201 -0.62 6.89 14.99
CA ILE A 201 -1.15 8.26 14.81
C ILE A 201 -0.04 9.31 14.93
N GLN A 202 0.91 9.15 15.87
CA GLN A 202 2.05 10.06 15.98
C GLN A 202 3.00 9.94 14.78
N GLY A 203 3.27 8.72 14.30
CA GLY A 203 4.06 8.44 13.10
C GLY A 203 3.48 9.16 11.88
N ARG A 204 2.16 9.04 11.66
CA ARG A 204 1.42 9.77 10.62
C ARG A 204 1.59 11.28 10.76
N LYS A 205 1.29 11.86 11.94
CA LYS A 205 1.42 13.31 12.19
C LYS A 205 2.84 13.82 11.85
N ASN A 206 3.85 13.06 12.23
CA ASN A 206 5.24 13.41 11.99
C ASN A 206 5.65 13.27 10.51
N ALA A 207 5.14 12.28 9.79
CA ALA A 207 5.36 12.13 8.35
C ALA A 207 4.66 13.26 7.58
N MET A 208 3.41 13.56 7.91
CA MET A 208 2.64 14.66 7.30
C MET A 208 3.32 16.02 7.50
N ARG A 209 3.91 16.26 8.69
CA ARG A 209 4.68 17.49 8.95
C ARG A 209 5.90 17.62 8.01
N VAL A 210 6.63 16.52 7.78
CA VAL A 210 7.78 16.50 6.86
C VAL A 210 7.31 16.78 5.44
N LEU A 211 6.30 16.05 4.96
CA LEU A 211 5.77 16.23 3.61
C LEU A 211 5.26 17.66 3.39
N LYS A 212 4.52 18.22 4.36
CA LYS A 212 4.03 19.61 4.28
C LYS A 212 5.18 20.61 4.15
N LYS A 213 6.22 20.48 4.99
CA LYS A 213 7.41 21.32 4.92
C LYS A 213 8.10 21.21 3.55
N MET A 214 8.14 20.02 2.96
CA MET A 214 8.71 19.84 1.62
C MET A 214 7.87 20.53 0.53
N ILE A 215 6.53 20.51 0.60
CA ILE A 215 5.66 21.27 -0.31
C ILE A 215 5.96 22.77 -0.19
N GLU A 216 5.95 23.29 1.04
CA GLU A 216 6.19 24.71 1.31
C GLU A 216 7.53 25.17 0.74
N GLN A 217 8.59 24.39 0.98
CA GLN A 217 9.94 24.68 0.47
C GLN A 217 10.03 24.68 -1.05
N ARG A 218 9.34 23.75 -1.73
CA ARG A 218 9.36 23.66 -3.21
C ARG A 218 8.47 24.71 -3.87
N ARG A 219 7.45 25.21 -3.15
CA ARG A 219 6.62 26.33 -3.60
C ARG A 219 7.33 27.67 -3.47
N SER A 220 8.06 27.89 -2.37
CA SER A 220 8.78 29.15 -2.14
C SER A 220 10.04 29.30 -3.01
N SER A 221 10.57 28.18 -3.49
CA SER A 221 11.86 28.11 -4.17
C SER A 221 11.78 27.18 -5.39
N PRO A 222 11.43 27.69 -6.58
CA PRO A 222 11.37 26.89 -7.81
C PRO A 222 12.68 26.16 -8.13
N GLU A 223 13.83 26.69 -7.72
CA GLU A 223 15.15 26.08 -7.85
C GLU A 223 15.33 24.79 -7.04
N ARG A 224 14.43 24.53 -6.08
CA ARG A 224 14.41 23.29 -5.30
C ARG A 224 13.57 22.19 -5.94
N ARG A 225 12.86 22.47 -7.03
CA ARG A 225 12.14 21.44 -7.80
C ARG A 225 13.15 20.45 -8.39
N LYS A 226 12.80 19.17 -8.35
CA LYS A 226 13.62 18.03 -8.77
C LYS A 226 13.07 17.32 -10.01
N GLY A 227 11.88 17.72 -10.50
CA GLY A 227 11.18 17.07 -11.61
C GLY A 227 10.61 15.71 -11.23
N ASP A 228 10.38 15.47 -9.94
CA ASP A 228 9.84 14.20 -9.43
C ASP A 228 8.30 14.21 -9.37
N PHE A 229 7.73 13.12 -8.88
CA PHE A 229 6.28 13.00 -8.74
C PHE A 229 5.68 14.06 -7.81
N PHE A 230 6.42 14.47 -6.77
CA PHE A 230 5.97 15.49 -5.84
C PHE A 230 5.84 16.86 -6.52
N ASP A 231 6.74 17.21 -7.44
CA ASP A 231 6.61 18.43 -8.24
C ASP A 231 5.40 18.38 -9.16
N ARG A 232 5.12 17.23 -9.78
CA ARG A 232 3.89 17.05 -10.58
C ARG A 232 2.64 17.27 -9.73
N VAL A 233 2.62 16.75 -8.50
CA VAL A 233 1.51 16.97 -7.55
C VAL A 233 1.41 18.46 -7.16
N ILE A 234 2.53 19.16 -6.98
CA ILE A 234 2.54 20.60 -6.72
C ILE A 234 1.98 21.38 -7.92
N ASP A 235 2.32 21.00 -9.14
CA ASP A 235 1.81 21.63 -10.36
C ASP A 235 0.29 21.46 -10.48
N GLU A 236 -0.24 20.27 -10.18
CA GLU A 236 -1.69 20.04 -10.12
C GLU A 236 -2.37 20.90 -9.05
N LEU A 237 -1.74 21.12 -7.89
CA LEU A 237 -2.25 21.99 -6.83
C LEU A 237 -2.30 23.47 -7.23
N GLN A 238 -1.45 23.90 -8.18
CA GLN A 238 -1.33 25.30 -8.61
C GLN A 238 -2.27 25.67 -9.76
N LYS A 239 -3.02 24.72 -10.33
CA LYS A 239 -3.99 25.00 -11.40
C LYS A 239 -5.19 25.82 -10.88
N ASP A 240 -5.65 26.79 -11.67
CA ASP A 240 -6.80 27.67 -11.34
C ASP A 240 -8.09 26.91 -10.96
N ARG A 241 -8.26 25.69 -11.50
CA ARG A 241 -9.33 24.76 -11.14
C ARG A 241 -8.75 23.43 -10.67
N SER A 242 -7.88 23.48 -9.66
CA SER A 242 -7.28 22.27 -9.12
C SER A 242 -8.35 21.32 -8.60
N MET A 243 -8.24 20.05 -9.02
CA MET A 243 -9.04 18.97 -8.44
C MET A 243 -8.43 18.47 -7.13
N LEU A 244 -7.17 18.81 -6.82
CA LEU A 244 -6.50 18.40 -5.59
C LEU A 244 -6.55 19.51 -4.54
N THR A 245 -6.83 19.09 -3.30
CA THR A 245 -6.52 19.91 -2.13
C THR A 245 -5.13 19.55 -1.63
N GLU A 246 -4.48 20.46 -0.91
CA GLU A 246 -3.18 20.17 -0.28
C GLU A 246 -3.26 18.95 0.64
N ALA A 247 -4.38 18.78 1.36
CA ALA A 247 -4.63 17.61 2.19
C ALA A 247 -4.69 16.31 1.36
N THR A 248 -5.41 16.30 0.23
CA THR A 248 -5.49 15.14 -0.68
C THR A 248 -4.13 14.81 -1.28
N ALA A 249 -3.36 15.83 -1.66
CA ALA A 249 -2.01 15.65 -2.19
C ALA A 249 -1.03 15.04 -1.16
N LEU A 250 -1.06 15.52 0.08
CA LEU A 250 -0.24 14.96 1.16
C LEU A 250 -0.67 13.53 1.48
N ASP A 251 -1.98 13.25 1.57
CA ASP A 251 -2.50 11.91 1.78
C ASP A 251 -2.11 10.95 0.64
N LEU A 252 -2.16 11.41 -0.62
CA LEU A 252 -1.74 10.63 -1.78
C LEU A 252 -0.26 10.22 -1.67
N ILE A 253 0.62 11.17 -1.37
CA ILE A 253 2.07 10.90 -1.28
C ILE A 253 2.38 9.99 -0.11
N PHE A 254 1.72 10.21 1.04
CA PHE A 254 1.85 9.37 2.21
C PHE A 254 1.42 7.91 1.93
N VAL A 255 0.26 7.73 1.31
CA VAL A 255 -0.28 6.40 0.94
C VAL A 255 0.62 5.72 -0.08
N LEU A 256 1.10 6.43 -1.11
CA LEU A 256 1.98 5.85 -2.12
C LEU A 256 3.31 5.39 -1.54
N LEU A 257 3.91 6.19 -0.65
CA LEU A 257 5.12 5.80 0.07
C LEU A 257 4.88 4.48 0.83
N PHE A 258 3.83 4.44 1.65
CA PHE A 258 3.51 3.26 2.45
C PHE A 258 3.21 2.02 1.60
N ALA A 259 2.29 2.16 0.64
CA ALA A 259 1.74 1.03 -0.10
C ALA A 259 2.80 0.32 -0.95
N SER A 260 3.75 1.07 -1.51
CA SER A 260 4.80 0.49 -2.35
C SER A 260 5.88 -0.20 -1.53
N TYR A 261 6.30 0.35 -0.38
CA TYR A 261 7.42 -0.23 0.36
C TYR A 261 7.03 -1.48 1.13
N GLU A 262 5.92 -1.46 1.86
CA GLU A 262 5.60 -2.56 2.79
C GLU A 262 5.24 -3.86 2.05
N THR A 263 4.44 -3.74 0.98
CA THR A 263 4.01 -4.92 0.22
C THR A 263 5.16 -5.52 -0.60
N THR A 264 5.96 -4.68 -1.25
CA THR A 264 7.06 -5.11 -2.12
C THR A 264 8.25 -5.65 -1.33
N SER A 265 8.57 -5.06 -0.18
CA SER A 265 9.66 -5.56 0.69
C SER A 265 9.33 -6.96 1.23
N LEU A 266 8.09 -7.19 1.65
CA LEU A 266 7.64 -8.50 2.11
C LEU A 266 7.65 -9.52 0.97
N ALA A 267 7.18 -9.14 -0.22
CA ALA A 267 7.24 -10.00 -1.40
C ALA A 267 8.68 -10.38 -1.77
N LEU A 268 9.62 -9.44 -1.73
CA LEU A 268 11.04 -9.70 -1.99
C LEU A 268 11.68 -10.58 -0.90
N THR A 269 11.36 -10.33 0.37
CA THR A 269 11.82 -11.15 1.50
C THR A 269 11.41 -12.61 1.29
N MET A 270 10.12 -12.83 0.97
CA MET A 270 9.59 -14.16 0.73
C MET A 270 10.19 -14.78 -0.54
N ALA A 271 10.39 -14.01 -1.60
CA ALA A 271 11.04 -14.48 -2.82
C ALA A 271 12.47 -14.97 -2.56
N ILE A 272 13.27 -14.19 -1.83
CA ILE A 272 14.64 -14.57 -1.44
C ILE A 272 14.62 -15.82 -0.58
N LYS A 273 13.73 -15.88 0.42
CA LYS A 273 13.56 -17.07 1.26
C LYS A 273 13.26 -18.32 0.42
N TYR A 274 12.22 -18.29 -0.42
CA TYR A 274 11.84 -19.45 -1.21
C TYR A 274 12.90 -19.86 -2.24
N LEU A 275 13.62 -18.89 -2.83
CA LEU A 275 14.73 -19.21 -3.73
C LEU A 275 15.89 -19.86 -2.98
N SER A 276 16.18 -19.43 -1.76
CA SER A 276 17.23 -20.03 -0.92
C SER A 276 16.90 -21.46 -0.47
N GLU A 277 15.61 -21.77 -0.27
CA GLU A 277 15.13 -23.11 0.12
C GLU A 277 14.96 -24.05 -1.09
N HIS A 278 15.04 -23.53 -2.33
CA HIS A 278 14.86 -24.30 -3.56
C HIS A 278 15.97 -24.02 -4.59
N PRO A 279 17.22 -24.46 -4.35
CA PRO A 279 18.37 -24.18 -5.22
C PRO A 279 18.17 -24.58 -6.69
N GLN A 280 17.48 -25.69 -6.95
CA GLN A 280 17.15 -26.15 -8.31
C GLN A 280 16.31 -25.13 -9.11
N VAL A 281 15.45 -24.38 -8.43
CA VAL A 281 14.66 -23.31 -9.05
C VAL A 281 15.54 -22.11 -9.36
N LEU A 282 16.43 -21.76 -8.41
CA LEU A 282 17.40 -20.68 -8.59
C LEU A 282 18.34 -20.94 -9.77
N ASP A 283 18.86 -22.16 -9.92
CA ASP A 283 19.73 -22.55 -11.04
C ASP A 283 19.03 -22.44 -12.38
N LYS A 284 17.78 -22.89 -12.46
CA LYS A 284 16.94 -22.78 -13.65
C LYS A 284 16.69 -21.31 -14.02
N LEU A 285 16.35 -20.47 -13.04
CA LEU A 285 16.13 -19.03 -13.26
C LEU A 285 17.41 -18.34 -13.74
N THR A 286 18.55 -18.66 -13.12
CA THR A 286 19.86 -18.10 -13.49
C THR A 286 20.23 -18.46 -14.92
N SER A 287 19.98 -19.71 -15.32
CA SER A 287 20.23 -20.19 -16.68
C SER A 287 19.34 -19.49 -17.73
N LEU A 288 18.05 -19.27 -17.42
CA LEU A 288 17.12 -18.55 -18.29
C LEU A 288 17.53 -17.08 -18.50
N VAL A 289 17.97 -16.40 -17.44
CA VAL A 289 18.44 -15.01 -17.54
C VAL A 289 19.74 -14.93 -18.33
N ALA A 290 20.68 -15.86 -18.11
CA ALA A 290 21.94 -15.91 -18.87
C ALA A 290 21.72 -16.21 -20.36
N GLY A 291 20.77 -17.10 -20.68
CA GLY A 291 20.38 -17.41 -22.06
C GLY A 291 19.78 -16.21 -22.81
N LYS A 292 19.00 -15.36 -22.13
CA LYS A 292 18.44 -14.13 -22.71
C LYS A 292 19.46 -13.01 -22.95
N LYS A 293 20.63 -13.04 -22.31
CA LYS A 293 21.71 -12.06 -22.56
C LYS A 293 22.58 -12.43 -23.77
N LYS A 294 22.48 -13.66 -24.28
CA LYS A 294 23.29 -14.17 -25.40
C LYS A 294 22.60 -14.05 -26.77
N ASN A 295 21.31 -13.70 -26.78
CA ASN A 295 20.53 -13.35 -27.98
C ASN A 295 20.22 -11.86 -27.98
#